data_AF-A0A970T5W2-F1
#
_entry.id   AF-A0A970T5W2-F1
#
_cell.length_a   1.000
_cell.length_b   1.000
_cell.length_c   1.000
_cell.angle_alpha   90.00
_cell.angle_beta   90.00
_cell.angle_gamma   90.00
#
_symmetry.space_group_name_H-M   'P 1'
#
loop_
_entity.id
_entity.type
_entity.pdbx_description
1 polymer ?
#
loop_
_entity_poly.entity_id
_entity_poly.type
_entity_poly.pdbx_seq_one_letter_code
_entity_poly.pdbx_strand_id
1 'polypeptide(L)'
;MGHRLSEDIDFELLNTRETAKELDFSGIITGISGIFPEYRKEILSNNHFLLFVDNNVKLSFFCPNDKVPYIGTGFRYNNIVTPSLDELFGMKLYTINVRTVFRDYYDIYTFIKSGFDLNKAMRYAGMFSGHRFHQRQMEAQLLRFQDFKPEPGFKNLMPKYDINPEKICLEIKKNITASTVIRGKKNQT
;
A
#
# COMPACT_ATOMS: atom_id res chain seq x y z
N MET A 1 -7.63 8.89 -6.36
CA MET A 1 -7.40 10.02 -5.43
C MET A 1 -6.56 11.15 -6.04
N GLY A 2 -5.74 10.91 -7.07
CA GLY A 2 -5.10 11.99 -7.85
C GLY A 2 -4.16 12.87 -7.02
N HIS A 3 -3.53 12.29 -6.00
CA HIS A 3 -2.68 13.01 -5.04
C HIS A 3 -1.21 13.08 -5.47
N ARG A 4 -0.80 12.21 -6.41
CA ARG A 4 0.46 12.21 -7.18
C ARG A 4 0.34 11.20 -8.35
N LEU A 5 1.30 11.20 -9.26
CA LEU A 5 1.47 10.18 -10.29
C LEU A 5 2.00 8.86 -9.69
N SER A 6 1.55 7.74 -10.27
CA SER A 6 2.07 6.40 -9.99
C SER A 6 3.20 6.06 -10.97
N GLU A 7 4.23 5.40 -10.47
CA GLU A 7 5.41 4.96 -11.25
C GLU A 7 5.42 3.45 -11.53
N ASP A 8 4.68 2.69 -10.73
CA ASP A 8 4.63 1.24 -10.74
C ASP A 8 3.17 0.76 -10.75
N ILE A 9 2.94 -0.44 -11.31
CA ILE A 9 1.67 -1.17 -11.20
C ILE A 9 1.96 -2.55 -10.63
N ASP A 10 1.37 -2.85 -9.47
CA ASP A 10 1.53 -4.12 -8.79
C ASP A 10 0.28 -5.00 -8.97
N PHE A 11 0.49 -6.23 -9.44
CA PHE A 11 -0.53 -7.26 -9.59
C PHE A 11 -0.26 -8.39 -8.61
N GLU A 12 -1.22 -8.60 -7.71
CA GLU A 12 -1.17 -9.66 -6.72
C GLU A 12 -2.20 -10.74 -7.06
N LEU A 13 -1.75 -11.99 -7.14
CA LEU A 13 -2.67 -13.13 -7.19
C LEU A 13 -3.17 -13.44 -5.79
N LEU A 14 -4.46 -13.18 -5.54
CA LEU A 14 -5.07 -13.44 -4.24
C LEU A 14 -5.12 -14.95 -3.93
N ASN A 15 -4.42 -15.34 -2.87
CA ASN A 15 -4.43 -16.70 -2.34
C ASN A 15 -5.59 -16.89 -1.35
N THR A 16 -6.77 -17.28 -1.87
CA THR A 16 -8.04 -17.35 -1.11
C THR A 16 -8.50 -18.76 -0.74
N ARG A 17 -7.77 -19.83 -1.11
CA ARG A 17 -8.16 -21.25 -0.88
C ARG A 17 -6.99 -22.08 -0.34
N GLU A 18 -7.31 -23.29 0.16
CA GLU A 18 -6.38 -24.22 0.83
C GLU A 18 -5.18 -24.67 -0.03
N THR A 19 -5.21 -24.42 -1.34
CA THR A 19 -4.09 -24.68 -2.24
C THR A 19 -3.38 -23.38 -2.59
N ALA A 20 -2.07 -23.33 -2.34
CA ALA A 20 -1.21 -22.28 -2.86
C ALA A 20 -1.40 -22.20 -4.38
N LYS A 21 -1.66 -20.99 -4.87
CA LYS A 21 -1.71 -20.74 -6.31
C LYS A 21 -0.33 -20.30 -6.78
N GLU A 22 0.05 -20.77 -7.95
CA GLU A 22 1.25 -20.31 -8.63
C GLU A 22 0.86 -19.27 -9.69
N LEU A 23 1.77 -18.35 -9.98
CA LEU A 23 1.60 -17.43 -11.09
C LEU A 23 1.67 -18.19 -12.42
N ASP A 24 0.69 -17.98 -13.29
CA ASP A 24 0.78 -18.44 -14.69
C ASP A 24 1.74 -17.51 -15.46
N PHE A 25 3.03 -17.74 -15.25
CA PHE A 25 4.08 -16.95 -15.87
C PHE A 25 3.98 -16.97 -17.39
N SER A 26 3.72 -18.13 -18.00
CA SER A 26 3.64 -18.28 -19.46
C SER A 26 2.45 -17.50 -20.04
N GLY A 27 1.29 -17.60 -19.40
CA GLY A 27 0.10 -16.85 -19.79
C GLY A 27 0.31 -15.34 -19.68
N ILE A 28 0.90 -14.87 -18.56
CA ILE A 28 1.17 -13.45 -18.34
C ILE A 28 2.14 -12.91 -19.40
N ILE A 29 3.25 -13.61 -19.68
CA ILE A 29 4.20 -13.17 -20.72
C ILE A 29 3.53 -13.14 -22.10
N THR A 30 2.76 -14.17 -22.45
CA THR A 30 2.06 -14.21 -23.74
C THR A 30 1.11 -13.01 -23.90
N GLY A 31 0.36 -12.67 -22.85
CA GLY A 31 -0.53 -11.51 -22.84
C GLY A 31 0.22 -10.18 -22.92
N ILE A 32 1.30 -10.03 -22.15
CA ILE A 32 2.11 -8.80 -22.15
C ILE A 32 2.80 -8.58 -23.49
N SER A 33 3.42 -9.61 -24.07
CA SER A 33 4.12 -9.50 -25.36
C SER A 33 3.19 -9.12 -26.52
N GLY A 34 1.89 -9.42 -26.41
CA GLY A 34 0.89 -8.99 -27.39
C GLY A 34 0.57 -7.49 -27.33
N ILE A 35 0.85 -6.83 -26.21
CA ILE A 35 0.60 -5.39 -25.99
C ILE A 35 1.91 -4.59 -26.06
N PHE A 36 2.96 -5.13 -25.44
CA PHE A 36 4.30 -4.56 -25.34
C PHE A 36 5.30 -5.52 -26.00
N PRO A 37 5.63 -5.32 -27.28
CA PRO A 37 6.54 -6.20 -28.00
C PRO A 37 7.95 -6.21 -27.42
N GLU A 38 8.36 -5.08 -26.82
CA GLU A 38 9.64 -4.92 -26.15
C GLU A 38 9.43 -4.80 -24.64
N TYR A 39 10.12 -5.65 -23.88
CA TYR A 39 10.10 -5.60 -22.43
C TYR A 39 11.41 -6.17 -21.86
N ARG A 40 11.81 -5.66 -20.69
CA ARG A 40 12.84 -6.29 -19.85
C ARG A 40 12.17 -7.09 -18.76
N LYS A 41 12.66 -8.30 -18.51
CA LYS A 41 12.18 -9.18 -17.45
C LYS A 41 13.21 -9.33 -16.35
N GLU A 42 12.74 -9.37 -15.10
CA GLU A 42 13.54 -9.74 -13.93
C GLU A 42 12.75 -10.74 -13.08
N ILE A 43 13.34 -11.90 -12.78
CA ILE A 43 12.71 -12.94 -11.95
C ILE A 43 13.30 -12.83 -10.56
N LEU A 44 12.46 -12.55 -9.56
CA LEU A 44 12.87 -12.40 -8.17
C LEU A 44 12.71 -13.71 -7.39
N SER A 45 11.66 -14.48 -7.70
CA SER A 45 11.44 -15.83 -7.17
C SER A 45 10.46 -16.61 -8.06
N ASN A 46 10.17 -17.86 -7.71
CA ASN A 46 9.20 -18.69 -8.44
C ASN A 46 7.79 -18.06 -8.53
N ASN A 47 7.40 -17.25 -7.53
CA ASN A 47 6.10 -16.58 -7.47
C ASN A 47 6.23 -15.05 -7.44
N HIS A 48 7.33 -14.49 -7.94
CA HIS A 48 7.51 -13.05 -8.06
C HIS A 48 8.42 -12.70 -9.22
N PHE A 49 7.91 -11.92 -10.17
CA PHE A 49 8.71 -11.35 -11.24
C PHE A 49 8.27 -9.93 -11.58
N LEU A 50 9.18 -9.21 -12.23
CA LEU A 50 8.99 -7.84 -12.70
C LEU A 50 9.11 -7.82 -14.22
N LEU A 51 8.27 -7.01 -14.86
CA LEU A 51 8.40 -6.62 -16.26
C LEU A 51 8.56 -5.11 -16.31
N PHE A 52 9.52 -4.66 -17.11
CA PHE A 52 9.69 -3.25 -17.43
C PHE A 52 9.33 -3.08 -18.90
N VAL A 53 8.25 -2.34 -19.14
CA VAL A 53 7.72 -2.04 -20.47
C VAL A 53 8.07 -0.60 -20.85
N ASP A 54 7.45 -0.06 -21.89
CA ASP A 54 7.65 1.30 -22.42
C ASP A 54 7.97 2.34 -21.35
N ASN A 55 8.99 3.15 -21.60
CA ASN A 55 9.49 4.18 -20.69
C ASN A 55 9.90 3.65 -19.29
N ASN A 56 10.31 2.38 -19.21
CA ASN A 56 10.67 1.69 -17.96
C ASN A 56 9.53 1.64 -16.92
N VAL A 57 8.25 1.66 -17.35
CA VAL A 57 7.13 1.42 -16.43
C VAL A 57 7.26 0.01 -15.87
N LYS A 58 7.27 -0.10 -14.53
CA LYS A 58 7.40 -1.39 -13.84
C LYS A 58 6.02 -2.00 -13.60
N LEU A 59 5.86 -3.22 -14.09
CA LEU A 59 4.76 -4.13 -13.77
C LEU A 59 5.31 -5.22 -12.86
N SER A 60 4.78 -5.33 -11.64
CA SER A 60 5.15 -6.36 -10.68
C SER A 60 4.05 -7.42 -10.63
N PHE A 61 4.42 -8.70 -10.70
CA PHE A 61 3.49 -9.81 -10.54
C PHE A 61 3.99 -10.70 -9.42
N PHE A 62 3.16 -10.88 -8.39
CA PHE A 62 3.51 -11.72 -7.25
C PHE A 62 2.33 -12.51 -6.71
N CYS A 63 2.62 -13.69 -6.17
CA CYS A 63 1.68 -14.47 -5.36
C CYS A 63 2.29 -14.72 -3.98
N PRO A 64 1.74 -14.14 -2.91
CA PRO A 64 2.27 -14.35 -1.57
C PRO A 64 2.08 -15.80 -1.10
N ASN A 65 3.07 -16.30 -0.37
CA ASN A 65 3.04 -17.65 0.22
C ASN A 65 2.01 -17.74 1.36
N ASP A 66 1.87 -16.67 2.14
CA ASP A 66 0.91 -16.59 3.22
C ASP A 66 -0.49 -16.26 2.68
N LYS A 67 -1.52 -16.74 3.39
CA LYS A 67 -2.90 -16.34 3.13
C LYS A 67 -3.06 -14.85 3.42
N VAL A 68 -3.22 -14.06 2.37
CA VAL A 68 -3.59 -12.65 2.52
C VAL A 68 -5.08 -12.59 2.85
N PRO A 69 -5.50 -11.76 3.83
CA PRO A 69 -6.92 -11.53 4.09
C PRO A 69 -7.62 -11.14 2.80
N TYR A 70 -8.87 -11.54 2.67
CA TYR A 70 -9.67 -11.21 1.50
C TYR A 70 -9.63 -9.70 1.23
N ILE A 71 -9.15 -9.34 0.04
CA ILE A 71 -9.21 -8.01 -0.55
C ILE A 71 -10.25 -8.09 -1.66
N GLY A 72 -11.19 -7.14 -1.72
CA GLY A 72 -12.15 -7.14 -2.82
C GLY A 72 -13.48 -6.45 -2.56
N THR A 73 -13.49 -5.41 -1.73
CA THR A 73 -14.64 -4.50 -1.61
C THR A 73 -14.54 -3.30 -2.56
N GLY A 74 -13.47 -3.20 -3.36
CA GLY A 74 -13.27 -2.14 -4.34
C GLY A 74 -13.88 -2.43 -5.72
N PHE A 75 -13.30 -1.79 -6.73
CA PHE A 75 -13.77 -1.87 -8.11
C PHE A 75 -13.39 -3.21 -8.75
N ARG A 76 -14.25 -3.70 -9.65
CA ARG A 76 -13.99 -4.90 -10.46
C ARG A 76 -14.06 -4.56 -11.93
N TYR A 77 -13.03 -4.98 -12.66
CA TYR A 77 -12.96 -4.88 -14.10
C TYR A 77 -12.39 -6.17 -14.67
N ASN A 78 -13.23 -6.93 -15.38
CA ASN A 78 -12.90 -8.29 -15.83
C ASN A 78 -12.40 -9.15 -14.65
N ASN A 79 -11.19 -9.67 -14.74
CA ASN A 79 -10.51 -10.47 -13.73
C ASN A 79 -9.66 -9.63 -12.75
N ILE A 80 -9.63 -8.31 -12.88
CA ILE A 80 -8.91 -7.40 -11.98
C ILE A 80 -9.85 -6.90 -10.90
N VAL A 81 -9.43 -7.03 -9.65
CA VAL A 81 -10.15 -6.53 -8.47
C VAL A 81 -9.22 -5.55 -7.76
N THR A 82 -9.74 -4.37 -7.41
CA THR A 82 -9.00 -3.41 -6.60
C THR A 82 -9.40 -3.50 -5.14
N PRO A 83 -8.52 -3.16 -4.19
CA PRO A 83 -8.94 -2.86 -2.83
C PRO A 83 -9.89 -1.65 -2.83
N SER A 84 -10.76 -1.56 -1.83
CA SER A 84 -11.42 -0.30 -1.49
C SER A 84 -10.38 0.72 -0.99
N LEU A 85 -10.76 2.01 -0.93
CA LEU A 85 -9.84 3.04 -0.44
C LEU A 85 -9.43 2.81 1.02
N ASP A 86 -10.32 2.26 1.85
CA ASP A 86 -10.00 1.89 3.23
C ASP A 86 -9.01 0.72 3.31
N GLU A 87 -9.21 -0.31 2.48
CA GLU A 87 -8.29 -1.45 2.37
C GLU A 87 -6.92 -0.98 1.88
N LEU A 88 -6.89 -0.13 0.83
CA LEU A 88 -5.65 0.44 0.29
C LEU A 88 -4.89 1.28 1.33
N PHE A 89 -5.61 2.04 2.16
CA PHE A 89 -5.00 2.77 3.27
C PHE A 89 -4.40 1.81 4.30
N GLY A 90 -5.10 0.73 4.64
CA GLY A 90 -4.56 -0.34 5.48
C GLY A 90 -3.31 -0.99 4.90
N MET A 91 -3.26 -1.23 3.59
CA MET A 91 -2.08 -1.78 2.91
C MET A 91 -0.90 -0.82 3.01
N LYS A 92 -1.11 0.49 2.85
CA LYS A 92 -0.05 1.51 3.02
C LYS A 92 0.52 1.52 4.44
N LEU A 93 -0.33 1.39 5.45
CA LEU A 93 0.10 1.28 6.85
C LEU A 93 0.88 -0.01 7.11
N TYR A 94 0.43 -1.13 6.54
CA TYR A 94 1.15 -2.39 6.61
C TYR A 94 2.57 -2.25 6.02
N THR A 95 2.70 -1.65 4.83
CA THR A 95 4.00 -1.51 4.16
C THR A 95 5.02 -0.66 4.94
N ILE A 96 4.57 0.32 5.73
CA ILE A 96 5.47 1.14 6.56
C ILE A 96 6.26 0.31 7.57
N ASN A 97 5.68 -0.80 8.04
CA ASN A 97 6.37 -1.71 8.96
C ASN A 97 7.51 -2.48 8.29
N VAL A 98 7.45 -2.62 6.96
CA VAL A 98 8.41 -3.39 6.16
C VAL A 98 9.45 -2.47 5.53
N ARG A 99 9.05 -1.27 5.12
CA ARG A 99 9.93 -0.28 4.49
C ARG A 99 9.56 1.14 4.91
N THR A 100 10.55 2.02 5.00
CA THR A 100 10.34 3.41 5.40
C THR A 100 10.77 4.33 4.25
N VAL A 101 9.83 4.73 3.41
CA VAL A 101 10.06 5.64 2.27
C VAL A 101 9.08 6.81 2.29
N PHE A 102 9.52 7.99 1.87
CA PHE A 102 8.74 9.23 1.97
C PHE A 102 7.36 9.13 1.29
N ARG A 103 7.29 8.51 0.11
CA ARG A 103 6.04 8.33 -0.62
C ARG A 103 4.96 7.59 0.15
N ASP A 104 5.30 6.62 1.00
CA ASP A 104 4.31 5.88 1.78
C ASP A 104 3.69 6.79 2.87
N TYR A 105 4.50 7.63 3.52
CA TYR A 105 4.01 8.63 4.47
C TYR A 105 3.19 9.72 3.79
N TYR A 106 3.60 10.16 2.60
CA TYR A 106 2.83 11.10 1.81
C TYR A 106 1.45 10.52 1.43
N ASP A 107 1.41 9.27 0.98
CA ASP A 107 0.16 8.58 0.64
C ASP A 107 -0.76 8.50 1.88
N ILE A 108 -0.24 8.11 3.06
CA ILE A 108 -1.00 8.12 4.32
C ILE A 108 -1.53 9.51 4.68
N TYR A 109 -0.68 10.54 4.58
CA TYR A 109 -1.10 11.92 4.81
C TYR A 109 -2.28 12.29 3.92
N THR A 110 -2.25 11.89 2.64
CA THR A 110 -3.32 12.24 1.71
C THR A 110 -4.64 11.52 2.02
N PHE A 111 -4.59 10.28 2.52
CA PHE A 111 -5.78 9.60 3.04
C PHE A 111 -6.36 10.33 4.25
N ILE A 112 -5.54 10.65 5.24
CA ILE A 112 -5.97 11.38 6.44
C ILE A 112 -6.56 12.75 6.05
N LYS A 113 -5.89 13.47 5.15
CA LYS A 113 -6.34 14.78 4.68
C LYS A 113 -7.66 14.71 3.92
N SER A 114 -7.96 13.57 3.31
CA SER A 114 -9.22 13.30 2.61
C SER A 114 -10.32 12.76 3.54
N GLY A 115 -10.08 12.69 4.85
CA GLY A 115 -11.08 12.32 5.86
C GLY A 115 -11.19 10.82 6.15
N PHE A 116 -10.24 10.00 5.70
CA PHE A 116 -10.25 8.57 6.00
C PHE A 116 -9.85 8.28 7.47
N ASP A 117 -10.53 7.31 8.08
CA ASP A 117 -10.30 6.93 9.48
C ASP A 117 -9.02 6.10 9.64
N LEU A 118 -8.01 6.72 10.26
CA LEU A 118 -6.73 6.09 10.57
C LEU A 118 -6.89 4.80 11.42
N ASN A 119 -7.83 4.75 12.36
CA ASN A 119 -8.04 3.54 13.16
C ASN A 119 -8.62 2.40 12.32
N LYS A 120 -9.54 2.73 11.41
CA LYS A 120 -10.09 1.74 10.46
C LYS A 120 -8.97 1.15 9.60
N ALA A 121 -8.11 2.01 9.08
CA ALA A 121 -6.95 1.58 8.30
C ALA A 121 -5.96 0.74 9.13
N MET A 122 -5.69 1.11 10.40
CA MET A 122 -4.86 0.29 11.30
C MET A 122 -5.46 -1.10 11.57
N ARG A 123 -6.80 -1.23 11.64
CA ARG A 123 -7.45 -2.55 11.75
C ARG A 123 -7.20 -3.40 10.50
N TYR A 124 -7.33 -2.82 9.30
CA TYR A 124 -7.00 -3.50 8.05
C TYR A 124 -5.52 -3.90 8.00
N ALA A 125 -4.59 -3.01 8.36
CA ALA A 125 -3.17 -3.33 8.43
C ALA A 125 -2.89 -4.50 9.39
N GLY A 126 -3.56 -4.52 10.54
CA GLY A 126 -3.52 -5.64 11.48
C GLY A 126 -4.00 -6.95 10.85
N MET A 127 -5.12 -6.93 10.12
CA MET A 127 -5.60 -8.09 9.38
C MET A 127 -4.57 -8.56 8.35
N PHE A 128 -4.03 -7.66 7.51
CA PHE A 128 -3.06 -7.99 6.46
C PHE A 128 -1.79 -8.65 7.00
N SER A 129 -1.39 -8.28 8.22
CA SER A 129 -0.25 -8.91 8.91
C SER A 129 -0.53 -10.27 9.54
N GLY A 130 -1.75 -10.79 9.45
CA GLY A 130 -2.17 -11.95 10.23
C GLY A 130 -2.18 -11.67 11.74
N HIS A 131 -2.57 -10.44 12.12
CA HIS A 131 -2.57 -9.93 13.49
C HIS A 131 -1.20 -9.90 14.19
N ARG A 132 -0.10 -9.94 13.43
CA ARG A 132 1.27 -9.84 13.97
C ARG A 132 1.63 -8.43 14.43
N PHE A 133 0.91 -7.40 13.97
CA PHE A 133 1.16 -6.01 14.37
C PHE A 133 0.09 -5.47 15.31
N HIS A 134 0.55 -4.86 16.41
CA HIS A 134 -0.28 -4.16 17.37
C HIS A 134 -0.42 -2.67 17.03
N GLN A 135 -1.60 -2.11 17.27
CA GLN A 135 -1.92 -0.70 16.97
C GLN A 135 -0.87 0.28 17.54
N ARG A 136 -0.44 0.09 18.79
CA ARG A 136 0.57 0.97 19.43
C ARG A 136 1.91 0.96 18.72
N GLN A 137 2.32 -0.18 18.15
CA GLN A 137 3.56 -0.29 17.41
C GLN A 137 3.46 0.52 16.11
N MET A 138 2.36 0.40 15.38
CA MET A 138 2.11 1.20 14.17
C MET A 138 2.09 2.70 14.48
N GLU A 139 1.38 3.10 15.54
CA GLU A 139 1.36 4.50 15.99
C GLU A 139 2.77 5.02 16.30
N ALA A 140 3.58 4.25 17.04
CA ALA A 140 4.94 4.62 17.35
C ALA A 140 5.78 4.80 16.07
N GLN A 141 5.70 3.89 15.11
CA GLN A 141 6.42 4.01 13.84
C GLN A 141 6.01 5.25 13.05
N LEU A 142 4.70 5.52 12.94
CA LEU A 142 4.19 6.67 12.21
C LEU A 142 4.60 8.03 12.81
N LEU A 143 4.98 8.05 14.09
CA LEU A 143 5.43 9.25 14.79
C LEU A 143 6.96 9.44 14.72
N ARG A 144 7.72 8.46 14.21
CA ARG A 144 9.19 8.58 14.02
C ARG A 144 9.53 9.31 12.73
N PHE A 145 9.16 10.59 12.64
CA PHE A 145 9.41 11.44 11.47
C PHE A 145 10.90 11.59 11.10
N GLN A 146 11.80 11.35 12.06
CA GLN A 146 13.24 11.38 11.84
C GLN A 146 13.70 10.28 10.87
N ASP A 147 12.93 9.20 10.74
CA ASP A 147 13.19 8.12 9.79
C ASP A 147 12.72 8.47 8.36
N PHE A 148 12.05 9.62 8.17
CA PHE A 148 11.44 10.00 6.90
C PHE A 148 12.49 10.72 6.05
N LYS A 149 13.29 9.94 5.34
CA LYS A 149 14.27 10.49 4.40
C LYS A 149 13.55 11.02 3.16
N PRO A 150 13.75 12.30 2.76
CA PRO A 150 13.26 12.81 1.48
C PRO A 150 13.72 11.91 0.34
N GLU A 151 12.80 11.56 -0.55
CA GLU A 151 13.08 10.70 -1.69
C GLU A 151 13.51 11.55 -2.90
N PRO A 152 14.74 11.33 -3.45
CA PRO A 152 15.16 11.99 -4.67
C PRO A 152 14.16 11.74 -5.80
N GLY A 153 13.79 12.79 -6.53
CA GLY A 153 12.85 12.66 -7.65
C GLY A 153 11.37 12.61 -7.25
N PHE A 154 11.02 12.63 -5.96
CA PHE A 154 9.59 12.62 -5.53
C PHE A 154 8.78 13.76 -6.15
N LYS A 155 9.37 14.94 -6.35
CA LYS A 155 8.73 16.07 -7.03
C LYS A 155 8.30 15.76 -8.47
N ASN A 156 9.00 14.86 -9.16
CA ASN A 156 8.67 14.44 -10.53
C ASN A 156 7.38 13.62 -10.57
N LEU A 157 6.95 13.07 -9.42
CA LEU A 157 5.66 12.41 -9.26
C LEU A 157 4.51 13.41 -9.14
N MET A 158 4.76 14.71 -9.29
CA MET A 158 3.74 15.78 -9.25
C MET A 158 2.85 15.69 -7.99
N PRO A 159 3.42 15.71 -6.78
CA PRO A 159 2.63 15.66 -5.56
C PRO A 159 1.70 16.87 -5.47
N LYS A 160 0.42 16.61 -5.21
CA LYS A 160 -0.62 17.62 -4.98
C LYS A 160 -0.29 18.58 -3.84
N TYR A 161 0.38 18.10 -2.79
CA TYR A 161 0.73 18.90 -1.61
C TYR A 161 2.24 19.05 -1.49
N ASP A 162 2.71 20.30 -1.34
CA ASP A 162 4.08 20.58 -0.93
C ASP A 162 4.18 20.50 0.59
N ILE A 163 4.59 19.34 1.09
CA ILE A 163 4.61 19.02 2.52
C ILE A 163 5.90 18.30 2.90
N ASN A 164 6.41 18.61 4.09
CA ASN A 164 7.62 17.98 4.62
C ASN A 164 7.27 16.89 5.65
N PRO A 165 8.23 16.02 6.01
CA PRO A 165 8.03 14.98 7.02
C PRO A 165 7.44 15.44 8.35
N GLU A 166 7.91 16.57 8.88
CA GLU A 166 7.47 17.10 10.18
C GLU A 166 5.98 17.44 10.16
N LYS A 167 5.50 18.10 9.11
CA LYS A 167 4.09 18.45 8.94
C LYS A 167 3.22 17.22 8.77
N ILE A 168 3.68 16.20 8.05
CA ILE A 168 2.97 14.91 7.94
C ILE A 168 2.81 14.29 9.33
N CYS A 169 3.89 14.22 10.11
CA CYS A 169 3.87 13.64 11.45
C CYS A 169 2.93 14.40 12.40
N LEU A 170 2.95 15.74 12.37
CA LEU A 170 2.03 16.55 13.15
C LEU A 170 0.56 16.23 12.82
N GLU A 171 0.24 16.03 11.54
CA GLU A 171 -1.13 15.71 11.13
C GLU A 171 -1.57 14.31 11.57
N ILE A 172 -0.67 13.32 11.45
CA ILE A 172 -0.90 11.97 11.97
C ILE A 172 -1.13 12.03 13.50
N LYS A 173 -0.28 12.76 14.22
CA LYS A 173 -0.37 12.89 15.68
C LYS A 173 -1.72 13.45 16.13
N LYS A 174 -2.21 14.50 15.47
CA LYS A 174 -3.55 15.06 15.75
C LYS A 174 -4.65 14.02 15.60
N ASN A 175 -4.59 13.20 14.55
CA ASN A 175 -5.59 12.16 14.28
C ASN A 175 -5.54 11.01 15.30
N ILE A 176 -4.33 10.61 15.73
CA ILE A 176 -4.17 9.63 16.81
C ILE A 176 -4.76 10.18 18.11
N THR A 177 -4.39 11.41 18.52
CA THR A 177 -4.87 12.00 19.78
C THR A 177 -6.39 12.21 19.80
N ALA A 178 -6.98 12.70 18.71
CA ALA A 178 -8.43 12.84 18.58
C ALA A 178 -9.15 11.49 18.77
N SER A 179 -8.57 10.42 18.23
CA SER A 179 -9.09 9.06 18.37
C SER A 179 -9.00 8.53 19.82
N THR A 180 -7.92 8.83 20.54
CA THR A 180 -7.76 8.45 21.95
C THR A 180 -8.80 9.12 22.84
N VAL A 181 -9.08 10.40 22.62
CA VAL A 181 -10.11 11.16 23.37
C VAL A 181 -11.49 10.55 23.19
N ILE A 182 -11.84 10.11 21.98
CA ILE A 182 -13.13 9.45 21.69
C ILE A 182 -13.23 8.09 22.41
N ARG A 183 -12.15 7.30 22.44
CA ARG A 183 -12.11 6.02 23.16
C ARG A 183 -12.24 6.20 24.68
N GLY A 184 -11.59 7.22 25.24
CA GLY A 184 -11.70 7.54 26.67
C GLY A 184 -13.13 7.89 27.12
N LYS A 185 -13.91 8.55 26.26
CA LYS A 185 -15.32 8.86 26.55
C LYS A 185 -16.24 7.65 26.45
N LYS A 186 -15.99 6.70 25.55
CA LYS A 186 -16.82 5.48 25.41
C LYS A 186 -16.63 4.46 26.54
N ASN A 187 -15.51 4.51 27.26
CA ASN A 187 -15.24 3.63 28.39
C ASN A 187 -15.73 4.20 29.74
N GLN A 188 -16.41 5.35 29.73
CA GLN A 188 -16.98 6.01 30.92
C GLN A 188 -18.52 6.04 30.90
N THR A 189 -19.15 5.31 29.99
CA THR A 189 -20.60 5.11 29.85
C THR A 189 -20.91 3.64 29.86
#